data_AF-A0A1R3HRC2-F1
#
_entry.id   AF-A0A1R3HRC2-F1
#
_cell.length_a   1.000
_cell.length_b   1.000
_cell.length_c   1.000
_cell.angle_alpha   90.00
_cell.angle_beta   90.00
_cell.angle_gamma   90.00
#
_symmetry.space_group_name_H-M   'P 1'
#
loop_
_entity.id
_entity.type
_entity.pdbx_description
1 polymer ?
#
loop_
_entity_poly.entity_id
_entity_poly.type
_entity_poly.pdbx_seq_one_letter_code
_entity_poly.pdbx_strand_id
1 'polypeptide(L)'
;MEALNSKIDEAYKTIHLKRKEAKDNAERHAKAEWAIILCNTRADEVETRIKEEVSQRLEIKKILEKEKEQLHEVIRDVEESKIRLNSLMELQSELSNKLQISSMARAQAEAQLEKAVVTRAEMVREIEVLRRQRDVFQRRIEFCREKDALGTVARLTDQQLSCGYREYTAEDIRLATDNFSERLRLKSGGDWLNVYRGRISHSTVAIKMMSSAKGYLSHEDFHAKVIKT
;
A
#
# COMPACT_ATOMS: atom_id res chain seq x y z
N MET A 1 -58.79 142.14 33.26
CA MET A 1 -57.80 141.36 34.04
C MET A 1 -58.16 139.88 34.13
N GLU A 2 -59.44 139.49 34.23
CA GLU A 2 -59.87 138.09 34.35
C GLU A 2 -59.49 137.17 33.16
N ALA A 3 -59.66 137.64 31.92
CA ALA A 3 -59.31 136.86 30.73
C ALA A 3 -57.81 136.53 30.62
N LEU A 4 -56.94 137.38 31.18
CA LEU A 4 -55.50 137.13 31.23
C LEU A 4 -55.16 136.06 32.28
N ASN A 5 -55.78 136.13 33.46
CA ASN A 5 -55.59 135.13 34.52
C ASN A 5 -56.11 133.74 34.12
N SER A 6 -57.21 133.67 33.36
CA SER A 6 -57.73 132.39 32.81
C SER A 6 -56.75 131.75 31.82
N LYS A 7 -56.16 132.53 30.92
CA LYS A 7 -55.15 132.04 29.96
C LYS A 7 -53.87 131.57 30.65
N ILE A 8 -53.48 132.26 31.73
CA ILE A 8 -52.33 131.86 32.55
C ILE A 8 -52.61 130.52 33.23
N ASP A 9 -53.79 130.33 33.81
CA ASP A 9 -54.19 129.06 34.46
C ASP A 9 -54.29 127.88 33.46
N GLU A 10 -54.85 128.13 32.27
CA GLU A 10 -54.84 127.16 31.16
C GLU A 10 -53.42 126.79 30.73
N ALA A 11 -52.54 127.78 30.55
CA ALA A 11 -51.14 127.53 30.22
C ALA A 11 -50.44 126.70 31.31
N TYR A 12 -50.68 126.97 32.59
CA TYR A 12 -50.14 126.16 33.69
C TYR A 12 -50.66 124.71 33.66
N LYS A 13 -51.95 124.50 33.40
CA LYS A 13 -52.53 123.15 33.24
C LYS A 13 -51.93 122.41 32.05
N THR A 14 -51.77 123.07 30.91
CA THR A 14 -51.15 122.49 29.71
C THR A 14 -49.68 122.12 29.98
N ILE A 15 -48.92 122.99 30.64
CA ILE A 15 -47.53 122.70 31.02
C ILE A 15 -47.46 121.50 31.97
N HIS A 16 -48.34 121.43 32.97
CA HIS A 16 -48.39 120.32 33.91
C HIS A 16 -48.75 118.99 33.22
N LEU A 17 -49.75 118.99 32.33
CA LEU A 17 -50.12 117.82 31.53
C LEU A 17 -48.96 117.36 30.63
N LYS A 18 -48.32 118.29 29.92
CA LYS A 18 -47.18 117.98 29.04
C LYS A 18 -45.98 117.43 29.81
N ARG A 19 -45.71 117.92 31.02
CA ARG A 19 -44.67 117.34 31.90
C ARG A 19 -45.01 115.92 32.32
N LYS A 20 -46.27 115.63 32.65
CA LYS A 20 -46.71 114.27 32.99
C LYS A 20 -46.59 113.33 31.79
N GLU A 21 -47.08 113.75 30.62
CA GLU A 21 -46.95 112.99 29.37
C GLU A 21 -45.49 112.71 29.01
N ALA A 22 -44.61 113.71 29.16
CA ALA A 22 -43.18 113.54 28.90
C ALA A 22 -42.54 112.54 29.87
N LYS A 23 -42.92 112.56 31.16
CA LYS A 23 -42.45 111.60 32.15
C LYS A 23 -42.93 110.18 31.83
N ASP A 24 -44.22 110.01 31.55
CA ASP A 24 -44.81 108.71 31.18
C ASP A 24 -44.19 108.18 29.88
N ASN A 25 -43.86 109.07 28.92
CA ASN A 25 -43.17 108.70 27.69
C ASN A 25 -41.72 108.28 27.94
N ALA A 26 -41.00 108.97 28.82
CA ALA A 26 -39.64 108.60 29.22
C ALA A 26 -39.62 107.23 29.91
N GLU A 27 -40.57 106.94 30.80
CA GLU A 27 -40.70 105.63 31.45
C GLU A 27 -41.04 104.52 30.44
N ARG A 28 -41.91 104.79 29.47
CA ARG A 28 -42.21 103.84 28.38
C ARG A 28 -40.97 103.59 27.51
N HIS A 29 -40.20 104.62 27.19
CA HIS A 29 -38.97 104.51 26.42
C HIS A 29 -37.93 103.65 27.14
N ALA A 30 -37.68 103.93 28.43
CA ALA A 30 -36.74 103.15 29.23
C ALA A 30 -37.12 101.67 29.32
N LYS A 31 -38.41 101.35 29.46
CA LYS A 31 -38.91 99.97 29.44
C LYS A 31 -38.68 99.29 28.09
N ALA A 32 -38.91 100.01 26.98
CA ALA A 32 -38.68 99.49 25.64
C ALA A 32 -37.20 99.24 25.37
N GLU A 33 -36.33 100.18 25.76
CA GLU A 33 -34.87 100.02 25.65
C GLU A 33 -34.38 98.81 26.45
N TRP A 34 -34.86 98.65 27.68
CA TRP A 34 -34.50 97.48 28.50
C TRP A 34 -34.95 96.16 27.86
N ALA A 35 -36.17 96.12 27.31
CA ALA A 35 -36.67 94.93 26.60
C ALA A 35 -35.84 94.61 25.36
N ILE A 36 -35.41 95.63 24.59
CA ILE A 36 -34.54 95.45 23.42
C ILE A 36 -33.19 94.88 23.86
N ILE A 37 -32.56 95.45 24.89
CA ILE A 37 -31.27 94.95 25.42
C ILE A 37 -31.40 93.50 25.84
N LEU A 38 -32.44 93.15 26.61
CA LEU A 38 -32.67 91.79 27.06
C LEU A 38 -32.86 90.80 25.89
N CYS A 39 -33.66 91.18 24.90
CA CYS A 39 -33.89 90.36 23.71
C CYS A 39 -32.60 90.15 22.90
N ASN A 40 -31.79 91.20 22.72
CA ASN A 40 -30.52 91.11 22.01
C ASN A 40 -29.53 90.22 22.74
N THR A 41 -29.36 90.38 24.05
CA THR A 41 -28.49 89.51 24.86
C THR A 41 -28.91 88.05 24.74
N ARG A 42 -30.21 87.76 24.80
CA ARG A 42 -30.71 86.40 24.66
C ARG A 42 -30.54 85.84 23.24
N ALA A 43 -30.64 86.69 22.21
CA ALA A 43 -30.37 86.30 20.83
C ALA A 43 -28.89 85.90 20.67
N ASP A 44 -27.97 86.70 21.21
CA ASP A 44 -26.53 86.43 21.17
C ASP A 44 -26.17 85.12 21.91
N GLU A 45 -26.78 84.88 23.08
CA GLU A 45 -26.62 83.62 23.83
C GLU A 45 -27.13 82.40 23.05
N VAL A 46 -28.23 82.53 22.31
CA VAL A 46 -28.73 81.44 21.47
C VAL A 46 -27.83 81.23 20.26
N GLU A 47 -27.34 82.31 19.64
CA GLU A 47 -26.46 82.21 18.48
C GLU A 47 -25.12 81.54 18.82
N THR A 48 -24.54 81.89 19.97
CA THR A 48 -23.31 81.24 20.48
C THR A 48 -23.53 79.74 20.72
N ARG A 49 -24.62 79.35 21.39
CA ARG A 49 -24.98 77.94 21.58
C ARG A 49 -25.22 77.20 20.27
N ILE A 50 -25.85 77.83 19.28
CA ILE A 50 -26.03 77.24 17.95
C ILE A 50 -24.68 76.96 17.29
N LYS A 51 -23.74 77.91 17.35
CA LYS A 51 -22.39 77.74 16.78
C LYS A 51 -21.62 76.61 17.46
N GLU A 52 -21.72 76.49 18.78
CA GLU A 52 -21.12 75.40 19.55
C GLU A 52 -21.73 74.05 19.16
N GLU A 53 -23.05 73.94 19.14
CA GLU A 53 -23.77 72.72 18.76
C GLU A 53 -23.43 72.28 17.32
N VAL A 54 -23.37 73.22 16.37
CA VAL A 54 -22.97 72.93 14.99
C VAL A 54 -21.54 72.39 14.94
N SER A 55 -20.62 73.00 15.70
CA SER A 55 -19.22 72.56 15.77
C SER A 55 -19.11 71.15 16.37
N GLN A 56 -19.84 70.86 17.44
CA GLN A 56 -19.89 69.53 18.06
C GLN A 56 -20.46 68.48 17.12
N ARG A 57 -21.55 68.79 16.40
CA ARG A 57 -22.15 67.89 15.41
C ARG A 57 -21.18 67.55 14.29
N LEU A 58 -20.41 68.54 13.82
CA LEU A 58 -19.39 68.30 12.80
C LEU A 58 -18.29 67.36 13.31
N GLU A 59 -17.86 67.51 14.56
CA GLU A 59 -16.84 66.65 15.14
C GLU A 59 -17.35 65.22 15.36
N ILE A 60 -18.56 65.06 15.90
CA ILE A 60 -19.23 63.75 16.02
C ILE A 60 -19.36 63.07 14.65
N LYS A 61 -19.72 63.83 13.61
CA LYS A 61 -19.83 63.29 12.26
C LYS A 61 -18.47 62.79 11.73
N LYS A 62 -17.37 63.52 11.98
CA LYS A 62 -16.03 63.06 11.59
C LYS A 62 -15.64 61.77 12.32
N ILE A 63 -15.91 61.69 13.62
CA ILE A 63 -15.64 60.47 14.41
C ILE A 63 -16.46 59.31 13.85
N LEU A 64 -17.76 59.53 13.59
CA LEU A 64 -18.63 58.51 13.03
C LEU A 64 -18.12 57.97 11.68
N GLU A 65 -17.63 58.83 10.78
CA GLU A 65 -17.08 58.35 9.51
C GLU A 65 -15.78 57.54 9.71
N LYS A 66 -14.89 57.95 10.63
CA LYS A 66 -13.70 57.17 10.98
C LYS A 66 -14.04 55.80 11.57
N GLU A 67 -14.99 55.75 12.50
CA GLU A 67 -15.45 54.49 13.11
C GLU A 67 -16.10 53.57 12.08
N LYS A 68 -16.84 54.13 11.11
CA LYS A 68 -17.35 53.34 9.98
C LYS A 68 -16.22 52.76 9.14
N GLU A 69 -15.19 53.54 8.79
CA GLU A 69 -14.04 53.04 8.02
C GLU A 69 -13.34 51.89 8.75
N GLN A 70 -13.10 52.05 10.06
CA GLN A 70 -12.51 51.00 10.90
C GLN A 70 -13.40 49.75 10.96
N LEU A 71 -14.71 49.91 11.09
CA LEU A 71 -15.64 48.77 11.07
C LEU A 71 -15.58 48.00 9.75
N HIS A 72 -15.48 48.69 8.61
CA HIS A 72 -15.34 48.02 7.30
C HIS A 72 -14.02 47.26 7.17
N GLU A 73 -12.94 47.79 7.75
CA GLU A 73 -11.65 47.08 7.81
C GLU A 73 -11.75 45.80 8.65
N VAL A 74 -12.31 45.89 9.86
CA VAL A 74 -12.51 44.72 10.72
C VAL A 74 -13.41 43.67 10.04
N ILE A 75 -14.49 44.08 9.37
CA ILE A 75 -15.37 43.16 8.63
C ILE A 75 -14.60 42.41 7.54
N ARG A 76 -13.74 43.12 6.79
CA ARG A 76 -12.92 42.52 5.74
C ARG A 76 -11.94 41.49 6.31
N ASP A 77 -11.26 41.82 7.40
CA ASP A 77 -10.31 40.93 8.06
C ASP A 77 -10.99 39.67 8.63
N VAL A 78 -12.20 39.82 9.16
CA VAL A 78 -13.03 38.70 9.64
C VAL A 78 -13.43 37.78 8.50
N GLU A 79 -13.87 38.32 7.35
CA GLU A 79 -14.24 37.49 6.21
C GLU A 79 -13.02 36.79 5.60
N GLU A 80 -11.88 37.46 5.50
CA GLU A 80 -10.62 36.83 5.07
C GLU A 80 -10.20 35.69 6.02
N SER A 81 -10.26 35.95 7.34
CA SER A 81 -9.94 34.94 8.36
C SER A 81 -10.86 33.72 8.28
N LYS A 82 -12.15 33.94 8.00
CA LYS A 82 -13.16 32.88 7.82
C LYS A 82 -12.89 32.06 6.56
N ILE A 83 -12.56 32.69 5.44
CA ILE A 83 -12.15 31.99 4.21
C ILE A 83 -10.93 31.10 4.49
N ARG A 84 -9.91 31.65 5.17
CA ARG A 84 -8.70 30.90 5.53
C ARG A 84 -9.02 29.71 6.43
N LEU A 85 -9.91 29.88 7.41
CA LEU A 85 -10.32 28.82 8.31
C LEU A 85 -11.02 27.68 7.56
N ASN A 86 -11.91 28.00 6.62
CA ASN A 86 -12.59 27.00 5.80
C ASN A 86 -11.59 26.18 4.96
N SER A 87 -10.61 26.84 4.33
CA SER A 87 -9.55 26.15 3.58
C SER A 87 -8.71 25.24 4.46
N LEU A 88 -8.43 25.64 5.71
CA LEU A 88 -7.71 24.80 6.67
C LEU A 88 -8.53 23.57 7.09
N MET A 89 -9.85 23.71 7.26
CA MET A 89 -10.73 22.57 7.57
C MET A 89 -10.78 21.57 6.41
N GLU A 90 -10.86 22.05 5.17
CA GLU A 90 -10.81 21.21 3.97
C GLU A 90 -9.49 20.43 3.91
N LEU A 91 -8.36 21.12 4.08
CA LEU A 91 -7.03 20.50 4.11
C LEU A 91 -6.90 19.47 5.23
N GLN A 92 -7.41 19.77 6.43
CA GLN A 92 -7.42 18.83 7.55
C GLN A 92 -8.20 17.56 7.19
N SER A 93 -9.37 17.70 6.55
CA SER A 93 -10.17 16.55 6.12
C SER A 93 -9.44 15.69 5.08
N GLU A 94 -8.77 16.32 4.11
CA GLU A 94 -8.00 15.62 3.09
C GLU A 94 -6.81 14.86 3.68
N LEU A 95 -6.06 15.50 4.58
CA LEU A 95 -4.93 14.87 5.28
C LEU A 95 -5.38 13.70 6.15
N SER A 96 -6.49 13.86 6.89
CA SER A 96 -7.05 12.78 7.69
C SER A 96 -7.44 11.58 6.83
N ASN A 97 -8.09 11.82 5.69
CA ASN A 97 -8.48 10.77 4.75
C ASN A 97 -7.25 10.06 4.17
N LYS A 98 -6.22 10.81 3.73
CA LYS A 98 -4.96 10.25 3.22
C LYS A 98 -4.25 9.42 4.28
N LEU A 99 -4.21 9.90 5.52
CA LEU A 99 -3.59 9.18 6.63
C LEU A 99 -4.33 7.86 6.91
N GLN A 100 -5.66 7.88 6.92
CA GLN A 100 -6.45 6.66 7.11
C GLN A 100 -6.20 5.63 6.00
N ILE A 101 -6.24 6.05 4.72
CA ILE A 101 -5.97 5.17 3.58
C ILE A 101 -4.56 4.59 3.66
N SER A 102 -3.56 5.43 3.92
CA SER A 102 -2.16 5.00 4.05
C SER A 102 -1.97 4.04 5.23
N SER A 103 -2.61 4.31 6.37
CA SER A 103 -2.55 3.42 7.55
C SER A 103 -3.16 2.05 7.26
N MET A 104 -4.30 2.00 6.56
CA MET A 104 -4.94 0.74 6.16
C MET A 104 -4.06 -0.04 5.18
N ALA A 105 -3.50 0.64 4.17
CA ALA A 105 -2.60 0.01 3.19
C ALA A 105 -1.34 -0.55 3.86
N ARG A 106 -0.76 0.20 4.82
CA ARG A 106 0.38 -0.26 5.61
C ARG A 106 0.04 -1.52 6.42
N ALA A 107 -1.07 -1.51 7.15
CA ALA A 107 -1.49 -2.67 7.94
C ALA A 107 -1.73 -3.91 7.07
N GLN A 108 -2.30 -3.74 5.88
CA GLN A 108 -2.47 -4.83 4.92
C GLN A 108 -1.13 -5.37 4.42
N ALA A 109 -0.18 -4.50 4.08
CA ALA A 109 1.15 -4.90 3.64
C ALA A 109 1.94 -5.63 4.76
N GLU A 110 1.85 -5.14 6.00
CA GLU A 110 2.44 -5.77 7.18
C GLU A 110 1.88 -7.19 7.38
N ALA A 111 0.56 -7.36 7.29
CA ALA A 111 -0.08 -8.67 7.41
C ALA A 111 0.31 -9.65 6.29
N GLN A 112 0.49 -9.16 5.06
CA GLN A 112 0.98 -9.97 3.95
C GLN A 112 2.45 -10.39 4.14
N LEU A 113 3.28 -9.46 4.63
CA LEU A 113 4.68 -9.73 4.94
C LEU A 113 4.80 -10.78 6.04
N GLU A 114 4.02 -10.67 7.11
CA GLU A 114 4.03 -11.64 8.20
C GLU A 114 3.64 -13.04 7.72
N LYS A 115 2.61 -13.16 6.88
CA LYS A 115 2.26 -14.43 6.23
C LYS A 115 3.41 -14.98 5.40
N ALA A 116 4.06 -14.14 4.59
CA ALA A 116 5.19 -14.55 3.76
C ALA A 116 6.42 -15.00 4.59
N VAL A 117 6.64 -14.38 5.75
CA VAL A 117 7.70 -14.79 6.69
C VAL A 117 7.40 -16.16 7.28
N VAL A 118 6.15 -16.42 7.68
CA VAL A 118 5.73 -17.72 8.22
C VAL A 118 5.88 -18.82 7.17
N THR A 119 5.37 -18.62 5.95
CA THR A 119 5.48 -19.61 4.88
C THR A 119 6.93 -19.88 4.49
N ARG A 120 7.77 -18.83 4.44
CA ARG A 120 9.21 -18.98 4.21
C ARG A 120 9.86 -19.84 5.31
N ALA A 121 9.50 -19.63 6.57
CA ALA A 121 10.05 -20.42 7.68
C ALA A 121 9.65 -21.89 7.59
N GLU A 122 8.43 -22.20 7.15
CA GLU A 122 7.96 -23.56 6.88
C GLU A 122 8.73 -24.22 5.75
N MET A 123 8.88 -23.54 4.61
CA MET A 123 9.65 -24.05 3.47
C MET A 123 11.11 -24.32 3.83
N VAL A 124 11.74 -23.45 4.63
CA VAL A 124 13.12 -23.67 5.09
C VAL A 124 13.21 -24.94 5.94
N ARG A 125 12.24 -25.18 6.84
CA ARG A 125 12.19 -26.43 7.62
C ARG A 125 12.04 -27.65 6.71
N GLU A 126 11.18 -27.59 5.69
CA GLU A 126 11.02 -28.69 4.72
C GLU A 126 12.31 -28.96 3.93
N ILE A 127 12.99 -27.91 3.47
CA ILE A 127 14.28 -28.02 2.77
C ILE A 127 15.30 -28.74 3.65
N GLU A 128 15.36 -28.44 4.95
CA GLU A 128 16.27 -29.13 5.88
C GLU A 128 15.93 -30.62 6.03
N VAL A 129 14.65 -30.97 6.10
CA VAL A 129 14.21 -32.38 6.14
C VAL A 129 14.65 -33.12 4.88
N LEU A 130 14.40 -32.53 3.71
CA LEU A 130 14.80 -33.11 2.42
C LEU A 130 16.31 -33.24 2.29
N ARG A 131 17.09 -32.26 2.79
CA ARG A 131 18.56 -32.35 2.85
C ARG A 131 19.01 -33.54 3.70
N ARG A 132 18.44 -33.71 4.89
CA ARG A 132 18.75 -34.87 5.76
C ARG A 132 18.41 -36.20 5.08
N GLN A 133 17.26 -36.30 4.41
CA GLN A 133 16.86 -37.50 3.67
C GLN A 133 17.84 -37.82 2.53
N ARG A 134 18.20 -36.82 1.72
CA ARG A 134 19.20 -36.94 0.66
C ARG A 134 20.52 -37.47 1.21
N ASP A 135 21.01 -36.93 2.32
CA ASP A 135 22.28 -37.34 2.92
C ASP A 135 22.25 -38.79 3.44
N VAL A 136 21.08 -39.30 3.86
CA VAL A 136 20.89 -40.71 4.21
C VAL A 136 20.93 -41.60 2.96
N PHE A 137 20.23 -41.23 1.90
CA PHE A 137 20.25 -41.99 0.64
C PHE A 137 21.63 -41.99 0.00
N GLN A 138 22.33 -40.85 0.02
CA GLN A 138 23.69 -40.73 -0.49
C GLN A 138 24.64 -41.72 0.19
N ARG A 139 24.61 -41.81 1.53
CA ARG A 139 25.38 -42.79 2.30
C ARG A 139 25.03 -44.23 1.95
N ARG A 140 23.75 -44.54 1.70
CA ARG A 140 23.32 -45.88 1.25
C ARG A 140 23.86 -46.21 -0.14
N ILE A 141 23.84 -45.25 -1.06
CA ILE A 141 24.38 -45.40 -2.42
C ILE A 141 25.89 -45.66 -2.34
N GLU A 142 26.62 -44.88 -1.54
CA GLU A 142 28.05 -45.06 -1.31
C GLU A 142 28.36 -46.45 -0.74
N PHE A 143 27.63 -46.88 0.29
CA PHE A 143 27.77 -48.23 0.85
C PHE A 143 27.55 -49.33 -0.20
N CYS A 144 26.51 -49.24 -1.03
CA CYS A 144 26.27 -50.21 -2.09
C CYS A 144 27.39 -50.20 -3.14
N ARG A 145 27.88 -49.01 -3.55
CA ARG A 145 29.00 -48.87 -4.49
C ARG A 145 30.27 -49.51 -3.95
N GLU A 146 30.60 -49.28 -2.69
CA GLU A 146 31.75 -49.90 -2.02
C GLU A 146 31.61 -51.42 -1.93
N LYS A 147 30.44 -51.92 -1.51
CA LYS A 147 30.15 -53.35 -1.43
C LYS A 147 30.23 -54.03 -2.79
N ASP A 148 29.71 -53.39 -3.84
CA ASP A 148 29.77 -53.93 -5.21
C ASP A 148 31.21 -53.92 -5.75
N ALA A 149 32.02 -52.91 -5.43
CA ALA A 149 33.45 -52.91 -5.75
C ALA A 149 34.18 -54.08 -5.06
N LEU A 150 33.94 -54.31 -3.77
CA LEU A 150 34.50 -55.44 -3.00
C LEU A 150 34.00 -56.79 -3.52
N GLY A 151 32.71 -56.91 -3.82
CA GLY A 151 32.09 -58.12 -4.36
C GLY A 151 32.52 -58.44 -5.80
N THR A 152 32.97 -57.44 -6.57
CA THR A 152 33.56 -57.64 -7.90
C THR A 152 35.01 -58.13 -7.77
N VAL A 153 35.79 -57.61 -6.81
CA VAL A 153 37.14 -58.15 -6.50
C VAL A 153 37.05 -59.59 -5.98
N ALA A 154 36.06 -59.91 -5.13
CA ALA A 154 35.80 -61.26 -4.65
C ALA A 154 35.35 -62.21 -5.78
N ARG A 155 34.49 -61.74 -6.71
CA ARG A 155 34.08 -62.53 -7.87
C ARG A 155 35.20 -62.70 -8.90
N LEU A 156 36.10 -61.73 -9.06
CA LEU A 156 37.27 -61.88 -9.94
C LEU A 156 38.27 -62.91 -9.38
N THR A 157 38.38 -63.04 -8.05
CA THR A 157 39.19 -64.08 -7.40
C THR A 157 38.53 -65.47 -7.46
N ASP A 158 37.20 -65.54 -7.39
CA ASP A 158 36.44 -66.80 -7.48
C ASP A 158 36.23 -67.28 -8.94
N GLN A 159 36.11 -66.35 -9.89
CA GLN A 159 36.00 -66.61 -11.34
C GLN A 159 37.33 -67.06 -11.96
N GLN A 160 38.45 -66.88 -11.26
CA GLN A 160 39.72 -67.51 -11.62
C GLN A 160 39.71 -69.03 -11.37
N LEU A 161 38.71 -69.56 -10.64
CA LEU A 161 38.62 -70.95 -10.22
C LEU A 161 37.35 -71.70 -10.66
N SER A 162 36.42 -71.09 -11.41
CA SER A 162 35.12 -71.71 -11.71
C SER A 162 34.65 -71.54 -13.17
N CYS A 163 34.74 -72.65 -13.91
CA CYS A 163 33.92 -73.06 -15.06
C CYS A 163 33.75 -72.07 -16.24
N GLY A 164 34.69 -72.08 -17.18
CA GLY A 164 34.49 -71.52 -18.52
C GLY A 164 33.94 -72.56 -19.49
N TYR A 165 32.96 -72.18 -20.31
CA TYR A 165 32.54 -72.96 -21.48
C TYR A 165 33.73 -73.14 -22.44
N ARG A 166 33.94 -74.37 -22.93
CA ARG A 166 35.01 -74.69 -23.90
C ARG A 166 34.43 -74.81 -25.30
N GLU A 167 35.04 -74.14 -26.27
CA GLU A 167 34.68 -74.28 -27.68
C GLU A 167 35.20 -75.61 -28.24
N TYR A 168 34.35 -76.30 -29.02
CA TYR A 168 34.69 -77.52 -29.73
C TYR A 168 34.39 -77.34 -31.20
N THR A 169 35.29 -77.80 -32.06
CA THR A 169 35.08 -77.79 -33.50
C THR A 169 34.06 -78.86 -33.90
N ALA A 170 33.43 -78.70 -35.06
CA ALA A 170 32.52 -79.72 -35.59
C ALA A 170 33.22 -81.07 -35.80
N GLU A 171 34.53 -81.06 -36.07
CA GLU A 171 35.34 -82.28 -36.20
C GLU A 171 35.52 -82.98 -34.85
N ASP A 172 35.77 -82.23 -33.77
CA ASP A 172 35.86 -82.79 -32.41
C ASP A 172 34.57 -83.52 -32.02
N ILE A 173 33.42 -82.93 -32.37
CA ILE A 173 32.10 -83.50 -32.10
C ILE A 173 31.85 -84.75 -32.95
N ARG A 174 32.26 -84.77 -34.22
CA ARG A 174 32.18 -85.96 -35.10
C ARG A 174 33.04 -87.10 -34.57
N LEU A 175 34.30 -86.81 -34.21
CA LEU A 175 35.22 -87.82 -33.66
C LEU A 175 34.69 -88.38 -32.33
N ALA A 176 34.18 -87.50 -31.46
CA ALA A 176 33.65 -87.91 -30.16
C ALA A 176 32.43 -88.85 -30.27
N THR A 177 31.68 -88.78 -31.36
CA THR A 177 30.43 -89.53 -31.58
C THR A 177 30.55 -90.62 -32.65
N ASP A 178 31.77 -90.97 -33.09
CA ASP A 178 32.00 -91.91 -34.19
C ASP A 178 31.14 -91.56 -35.41
N ASN A 179 31.26 -90.32 -35.86
CA ASN A 179 30.48 -89.71 -36.94
C ASN A 179 28.96 -89.87 -36.76
N PHE A 180 28.48 -89.64 -35.53
CA PHE A 180 27.07 -89.80 -35.12
C PHE A 180 26.54 -91.22 -35.33
N SER A 181 27.36 -92.23 -35.02
CA SER A 181 26.96 -93.64 -35.09
C SER A 181 25.67 -93.90 -34.30
N GLU A 182 24.69 -94.52 -34.94
CA GLU A 182 23.39 -94.84 -34.34
C GLU A 182 23.53 -95.74 -33.10
N ARG A 183 24.63 -96.49 -32.99
CA ARG A 183 24.98 -97.31 -31.81
C ARG A 183 25.26 -96.48 -30.56
N LEU A 184 25.68 -95.23 -30.74
CA LEU A 184 25.97 -94.28 -29.66
C LEU A 184 24.78 -93.36 -29.39
N ARG A 185 23.68 -93.49 -30.14
CA ARG A 185 22.46 -92.73 -29.91
C ARG A 185 21.76 -93.21 -28.64
N LEU A 186 21.45 -92.27 -27.76
CA LEU A 186 20.72 -92.55 -26.53
C LEU A 186 19.22 -92.57 -26.87
N LYS A 187 18.53 -93.71 -26.66
CA LYS A 187 17.06 -93.81 -26.89
C LYS A 187 16.27 -93.90 -25.58
N SER A 188 15.36 -92.95 -25.38
CA SER A 188 14.00 -93.14 -24.80
C SER A 188 13.15 -91.88 -25.07
N GLY A 189 11.85 -92.07 -25.31
CA GLY A 189 10.94 -91.16 -26.05
C GLY A 189 10.89 -89.67 -25.63
N GLY A 190 10.48 -88.82 -26.59
CA GLY A 190 10.33 -87.35 -26.46
C GLY A 190 11.43 -86.55 -27.16
N ASP A 191 11.72 -85.32 -26.70
CA ASP A 191 12.73 -84.37 -27.23
C ASP A 191 14.21 -84.84 -27.12
N TRP A 192 14.44 -86.12 -26.84
CA TRP A 192 15.74 -86.78 -26.69
C TRP A 192 16.16 -87.57 -27.93
N LEU A 193 15.36 -87.51 -29.00
CA LEU A 193 15.63 -88.23 -30.24
C LEU A 193 17.02 -87.95 -30.83
N ASN A 194 17.63 -86.80 -30.59
CA ASN A 194 18.90 -86.42 -31.24
C ASN A 194 20.08 -86.29 -30.28
N VAL A 195 20.10 -87.06 -29.19
CA VAL A 195 21.20 -87.05 -28.23
C VAL A 195 22.11 -88.27 -28.43
N TYR A 196 23.40 -88.01 -28.58
CA TYR A 196 24.44 -89.01 -28.78
C TYR A 196 25.37 -89.03 -27.57
N ARG A 197 25.78 -90.22 -27.15
CA ARG A 197 26.86 -90.39 -26.19
C ARG A 197 28.17 -90.12 -26.92
N GLY A 198 28.90 -89.10 -26.48
CA GLY A 198 30.22 -88.79 -26.97
C GLY A 198 31.31 -89.05 -25.94
N ARG A 199 32.54 -89.19 -26.42
CA ARG A 199 33.73 -89.13 -25.56
C ARG A 199 34.68 -88.05 -26.08
N ILE A 200 34.82 -86.98 -25.32
CA ILE A 200 35.76 -85.89 -25.62
C ILE A 200 36.91 -86.01 -24.62
N SER A 201 38.13 -86.24 -25.13
CA SER A 201 39.30 -86.59 -24.31
C SER A 201 39.01 -87.84 -23.43
N HIS A 202 38.98 -87.69 -22.11
CA HIS A 202 38.69 -88.79 -21.16
C HIS A 202 37.29 -88.72 -20.56
N SER A 203 36.48 -87.71 -20.94
CA SER A 203 35.17 -87.46 -20.36
C SER A 203 34.06 -88.01 -21.25
N THR A 204 33.10 -88.68 -20.63
CA THR A 204 31.85 -89.07 -21.32
C THR A 204 30.91 -87.88 -21.28
N VAL A 205 30.40 -87.49 -22.45
CA VAL A 205 29.51 -86.34 -22.62
C VAL A 205 28.24 -86.76 -23.36
N ALA A 206 27.15 -86.01 -23.15
CA ALA A 206 25.94 -86.11 -23.95
C ALA A 206 25.92 -84.97 -24.97
N ILE A 207 25.88 -85.31 -26.26
CA ILE A 207 25.90 -84.35 -27.36
C ILE A 207 24.51 -84.31 -27.98
N LYS A 208 23.79 -83.21 -27.77
CA LYS A 208 22.44 -83.00 -28.32
C LYS A 208 22.52 -82.26 -29.64
N MET A 209 22.12 -82.93 -30.71
CA MET A 209 21.99 -82.33 -32.04
C MET A 209 20.60 -81.68 -32.17
N MET A 210 20.57 -80.41 -32.55
CA MET A 210 19.32 -79.67 -32.74
C MET A 210 18.88 -79.83 -34.21
N SER A 211 17.68 -80.36 -34.47
CA SER A 211 17.16 -80.52 -35.84
C SER A 211 16.76 -79.18 -36.44
N SER A 212 17.17 -78.93 -37.69
CA SER A 212 16.79 -77.75 -38.48
C SER A 212 15.31 -77.67 -38.88
N ALA A 213 14.52 -78.72 -38.62
CA ALA A 213 13.09 -78.78 -38.98
C ALA A 213 12.15 -78.00 -38.02
N LYS A 214 12.63 -77.60 -36.83
CA LYS A 214 11.91 -76.66 -35.93
C LYS A 214 12.55 -75.27 -36.02
N GLY A 215 12.50 -74.67 -37.21
CA GLY A 215 12.80 -73.25 -37.44
C GLY A 215 14.25 -72.84 -37.22
N TYR A 216 14.78 -72.01 -38.10
CA TYR A 216 16.01 -71.27 -37.81
C TYR A 216 15.76 -70.42 -36.56
N LEU A 217 16.36 -70.80 -35.42
CA LEU A 217 16.56 -69.83 -34.34
C LEU A 217 17.41 -68.71 -34.93
N SER A 218 16.97 -67.46 -34.80
CA SER A 218 17.82 -66.33 -35.16
C SER A 218 19.11 -66.39 -34.34
N HIS A 219 20.20 -65.82 -34.85
CA HIS A 219 21.48 -65.81 -34.11
C HIS A 219 21.30 -65.21 -32.71
N GLU A 220 20.39 -64.24 -32.55
CA GLU A 220 20.02 -63.60 -31.29
C GLU A 220 19.30 -64.54 -30.32
N ASP A 221 18.38 -65.39 -30.79
CA ASP A 221 17.65 -66.35 -29.95
C ASP A 221 18.55 -67.48 -29.43
N PHE A 222 19.56 -67.86 -30.21
CA PHE A 222 20.56 -68.84 -29.79
C PHE A 222 21.40 -68.29 -28.62
N HIS A 223 21.91 -67.06 -28.75
CA HIS A 223 22.68 -66.40 -27.70
C HIS A 223 21.87 -66.16 -26.42
N ALA A 224 20.60 -65.74 -26.55
CA ALA A 224 19.72 -65.52 -25.40
C ALA A 224 19.49 -66.79 -24.56
N LYS A 225 19.60 -67.98 -25.17
CA LYS A 225 19.42 -69.27 -24.47
C LYS A 225 20.71 -69.80 -23.86
N VAL A 226 21.86 -69.58 -24.51
CA VAL A 226 23.18 -69.97 -23.99
C VAL A 226 23.58 -69.12 -22.77
N ILE A 227 23.17 -67.85 -22.71
CA ILE A 227 23.45 -66.93 -21.58
C ILE A 227 22.58 -67.22 -20.34
N LYS A 228 21.49 -67.98 -20.47
CA LYS A 228 20.52 -68.27 -19.40
C LYS A 228 20.67 -69.65 -18.73
N THR A 229 21.71 -70.40 -19.05
CA THR A 229 22.07 -71.65 -18.35
C THR A 229 23.45 -71.52 -17.74
#